data_AF-A0A952BGJ2-F1
#
_entry.id   AF-A0A952BGJ2-F1
#
_cell.length_a   1.000
_cell.length_b   1.000
_cell.length_c   1.000
_cell.angle_alpha   90.00
_cell.angle_beta   90.00
_cell.angle_gamma   90.00
#
_symmetry.space_group_name_H-M   'P 1'
#
loop_
_entity.id
_entity.type
_entity.pdbx_description
1 polymer ?
#
loop_
_entity_poly.entity_id
_entity_poly.type
_entity_poly.pdbx_seq_one_letter_code
_entity_poly.pdbx_strand_id
1 'polypeptide(L)'
;MNDLENLMSRLSKKPWKKELSMTVTVRRIEKSDHEYFAYAKSICGRATYFLYFTDDIWGAVVLHNFVEMLRQFFDKENVKLILQDKTIQLKNEYLLSIFSEEQSAESSSVN
;
A
#
# COMPACT_ATOMS: atom_id res chain seq x y z
N MET A 1 9.61 22.98 -15.93
CA MET A 1 9.86 21.67 -15.29
C MET A 1 11.31 21.53 -14.80
N ASN A 2 12.03 22.59 -14.36
CA ASN A 2 13.51 22.48 -14.31
C ASN A 2 14.27 23.03 -13.10
N ASP A 3 13.67 23.73 -12.12
CA ASP A 3 14.47 24.20 -10.97
C ASP A 3 14.59 23.15 -9.86
N LEU A 4 13.50 22.43 -9.59
CA LEU A 4 13.49 21.36 -8.60
C LEU A 4 14.36 20.18 -9.05
N GLU A 5 14.28 19.80 -10.33
CA GLU A 5 15.10 18.71 -10.87
C GLU A 5 16.60 19.03 -10.83
N ASN A 6 16.96 20.29 -11.08
CA ASN A 6 18.34 20.75 -11.09
C ASN A 6 18.91 20.93 -9.67
N LEU A 7 18.08 21.33 -8.70
CA LEU A 7 18.46 21.33 -7.30
C LEU A 7 18.69 19.89 -6.78
N MET A 8 17.85 18.95 -7.20
CA MET A 8 17.88 17.56 -6.73
C MET A 8 19.03 16.75 -7.35
N SER A 9 19.39 17.01 -8.61
CA SER A 9 20.54 16.36 -9.27
C SER A 9 21.87 16.72 -8.60
N ARG A 10 21.99 17.93 -8.04
CA ARG A 10 23.18 18.41 -7.33
C ARG A 10 23.34 17.79 -5.95
N LEU A 11 22.24 17.39 -5.31
CA LEU A 11 22.24 16.81 -3.97
C LEU A 11 22.42 15.28 -3.97
N SER A 12 22.24 14.58 -5.11
CA SER A 12 22.31 13.11 -5.15
C SER A 12 22.87 12.56 -6.47
N LYS A 13 23.96 11.77 -6.39
CA LYS A 13 24.65 11.14 -7.54
C LYS A 13 24.00 9.84 -8.06
N LYS A 14 22.82 9.44 -7.60
CA LYS A 14 22.12 8.25 -8.10
C LYS A 14 20.95 8.67 -8.99
N PRO A 15 20.81 8.09 -10.21
CA PRO A 15 19.63 8.33 -11.03
C PRO A 15 18.41 7.79 -10.30
N TRP A 16 17.46 8.67 -9.95
CA TRP A 16 16.19 8.29 -9.35
C TRP A 16 15.27 7.73 -10.45
N LYS A 17 15.56 6.50 -10.88
CA LYS A 17 14.50 5.57 -11.31
C LYS A 17 14.12 4.68 -10.13
N LYS A 18 14.11 5.24 -8.92
CA LYS A 18 13.56 4.57 -7.75
C LYS A 18 12.07 4.87 -7.77
N GLU A 19 11.33 3.97 -8.38
CA GLU A 19 9.88 3.88 -8.30
C GLU A 19 9.45 4.18 -6.86
N LEU A 20 8.91 5.38 -6.64
CA LEU A 20 8.48 5.84 -5.32
C LEU A 20 7.16 5.14 -4.99
N SER A 21 7.23 3.83 -4.76
CA SER A 21 6.10 3.01 -4.39
C SER A 21 5.66 3.37 -2.97
N MET A 22 4.37 3.63 -2.80
CA MET A 22 3.77 3.84 -1.50
C MET A 22 3.31 2.48 -0.97
N THR A 23 3.80 2.08 0.20
CA THR A 23 3.41 0.79 0.78
C THR A 23 2.29 0.98 1.80
N VAL A 24 1.16 0.32 1.56
CA VAL A 24 0.10 0.13 2.53
C VAL A 24 0.40 -1.16 3.30
N THR A 25 0.63 -1.05 4.60
CA THR A 25 0.93 -2.20 5.45
C THR A 25 -0.32 -2.59 6.23
N VAL A 26 -0.70 -3.87 6.17
CA VAL A 26 -1.80 -4.43 6.95
C VAL A 26 -1.25 -5.27 8.10
N ARG A 27 -1.81 -5.04 9.28
CA ARG A 27 -1.49 -5.75 10.52
C ARG A 27 -2.74 -6.14 11.27
N ARG A 28 -2.70 -7.28 11.94
CA ARG A 28 -3.73 -7.71 12.88
C ARG A 28 -3.58 -6.96 14.21
N ILE A 29 -4.70 -6.69 14.88
CA ILE A 29 -4.69 -6.13 16.24
C ILE A 29 -4.38 -7.23 17.25
N GLU A 30 -3.57 -6.90 18.26
CA GLU A 30 -3.25 -7.85 19.33
C GLU A 30 -4.53 -8.31 20.05
N LYS A 31 -4.65 -9.63 20.25
CA LYS A 31 -5.78 -10.31 20.91
C LYS A 31 -7.12 -10.24 20.15
N SER A 32 -7.08 -9.98 18.84
CA SER A 32 -8.25 -10.08 17.97
C SER A 32 -8.00 -11.05 16.82
N ASP A 33 -9.03 -11.84 16.49
CA ASP A 33 -8.99 -12.80 15.38
C ASP A 33 -9.50 -12.19 14.06
N HIS A 34 -10.23 -11.08 14.15
CA HIS A 34 -10.97 -10.52 13.03
C HIS A 34 -10.75 -9.03 12.83
N GLU A 35 -9.90 -8.37 13.62
CA GLU A 35 -9.66 -6.94 13.50
C GLU A 35 -8.24 -6.62 13.02
N TYR A 36 -8.18 -5.66 12.11
CA TYR A 36 -6.97 -5.29 11.39
C TYR A 36 -6.84 -3.78 11.30
N PHE A 37 -5.61 -3.33 11.09
CA PHE A 37 -5.34 -1.98 10.66
C PHE A 37 -4.44 -1.97 9.43
N ALA A 38 -4.81 -1.12 8.47
CA ALA A 38 -3.99 -0.78 7.32
C ALA A 38 -3.40 0.62 7.53
N TYR A 39 -2.12 0.82 7.21
CA TYR A 39 -1.51 2.14 7.30
C TYR A 39 -0.48 2.37 6.21
N ALA A 40 -0.37 3.63 5.78
CA ALA A 40 0.58 4.05 4.78
C ALA A 40 1.19 5.40 5.17
N LYS A 41 2.51 5.50 5.06
CA LYS A 41 3.23 6.74 5.36
C LYS A 41 3.41 7.54 4.08
N SER A 42 3.06 8.83 4.12
CA SER A 42 3.27 9.72 2.98
C SER A 42 4.77 9.86 2.69
N ILE A 43 5.12 9.85 1.40
CA ILE A 43 6.50 10.00 0.91
C ILE A 43 6.91 11.48 0.91
N CYS A 44 5.96 12.40 0.70
CA CYS A 44 6.23 13.84 0.60
C CYS A 44 5.78 14.66 1.82
N GLY A 45 5.15 14.03 2.81
CA GLY A 45 4.67 14.69 4.03
C GLY A 45 4.86 13.84 5.29
N ARG A 46 4.91 14.48 6.46
CA ARG A 46 4.89 13.79 7.77
C ARG A 46 3.47 13.36 8.16
N ALA A 47 2.76 12.72 7.23
CA ALA A 47 1.39 12.25 7.43
C ALA A 47 1.33 10.73 7.35
N THR A 48 0.46 10.14 8.17
CA THR A 48 0.16 8.71 8.18
C THR A 48 -1.33 8.55 7.89
N TYR A 49 -1.64 7.82 6.82
CA TYR A 49 -3.00 7.37 6.53
C TYR A 49 -3.23 6.07 7.25
N PHE A 50 -4.41 5.91 7.86
CA PHE A 50 -4.73 4.78 8.71
C PHE A 50 -6.18 4.37 8.50
N LEU A 51 -6.41 3.06 8.45
CA LEU A 51 -7.72 2.43 8.40
C LEU A 51 -7.76 1.30 9.43
N TYR A 52 -8.85 1.24 10.20
CA TYR A 52 -9.23 0.09 11.01
C TYR A 52 -10.38 -0.64 10.29
N PHE A 53 -10.34 -1.96 10.22
CA PHE A 53 -11.36 -2.77 9.57
C PHE A 53 -11.44 -4.19 10.14
N THR A 54 -12.54 -4.88 9.85
CA THR A 54 -12.81 -6.27 10.26
C THR A 54 -12.68 -7.25 9.09
N ASP A 55 -12.40 -8.53 9.35
CA ASP A 55 -12.39 -9.61 8.36
C ASP A 55 -13.82 -10.05 8.00
N ASP A 56 -14.52 -9.15 7.31
CA ASP A 56 -15.85 -9.35 6.73
C ASP A 56 -15.95 -8.62 5.38
N ILE A 57 -17.11 -8.75 4.72
CA ILE A 57 -17.35 -8.14 3.40
C ILE A 57 -17.18 -6.63 3.44
N TRP A 58 -17.67 -5.97 4.51
CA TRP A 58 -17.60 -4.52 4.63
C TRP A 58 -16.17 -4.06 4.86
N GLY A 59 -15.42 -4.74 5.72
CA GLY A 59 -14.01 -4.43 5.93
C GLY A 59 -13.18 -4.59 4.67
N ALA A 60 -13.52 -5.56 3.82
CA ALA A 60 -12.87 -5.73 2.52
C ALA A 60 -13.18 -4.60 1.53
N VAL A 61 -14.45 -4.19 1.45
CA VAL A 61 -14.87 -3.03 0.63
C VAL A 61 -14.19 -1.74 1.12
N VAL A 62 -14.12 -1.54 2.43
CA VAL A 62 -13.50 -0.34 3.01
C VAL A 62 -11.97 -0.35 2.78
N LEU A 63 -11.31 -1.51 2.90
CA LEU A 63 -9.89 -1.64 2.57
C LEU A 63 -9.62 -1.32 1.09
N HIS A 64 -10.42 -1.86 0.19
CA HIS A 64 -10.32 -1.57 -1.24
C HIS A 64 -10.45 -0.06 -1.50
N ASN A 65 -11.51 0.56 -0.99
CA ASN A 65 -11.74 2.00 -1.14
C ASN A 65 -10.61 2.86 -0.55
N PHE A 66 -10.03 2.44 0.58
CA PHE A 66 -8.88 3.11 1.18
C PHE A 66 -7.64 3.07 0.27
N VAL A 67 -7.35 1.92 -0.33
CA VAL A 67 -6.23 1.77 -1.28
C VAL A 67 -6.48 2.58 -2.55
N GLU A 68 -7.69 2.52 -3.11
CA GLU A 68 -8.07 3.29 -4.31
C GLU A 68 -7.98 4.80 -4.09
N MET A 69 -8.43 5.28 -2.93
CA MET A 69 -8.30 6.70 -2.56
C MET A 69 -6.83 7.15 -2.52
N LEU A 70 -5.92 6.31 -2.01
CA LEU A 70 -4.49 6.60 -2.03
C LEU A 70 -3.92 6.58 -3.46
N ARG A 71 -4.32 5.63 -4.30
CA ARG A 71 -3.90 5.54 -5.71
C ARG A 71 -4.27 6.79 -6.49
N GLN A 72 -5.54 7.19 -6.39
CA GLN A 72 -6.08 8.37 -7.07
C GLN A 72 -5.42 9.65 -6.58
N PHE A 73 -5.28 9.83 -5.26
CA PHE A 73 -4.72 11.06 -4.70
C PHE A 73 -3.24 11.25 -5.04
N PHE A 74 -2.46 10.16 -5.05
CA PHE A 74 -1.03 10.23 -5.31
C PHE A 74 -0.63 10.08 -6.78
N ASP A 75 -1.60 9.93 -7.69
CA ASP A 75 -1.38 9.71 -9.14
C ASP A 75 -0.34 8.61 -9.39
N LYS A 76 -0.43 7.53 -8.59
CA LYS A 76 0.57 6.48 -8.52
C LYS A 76 -0.04 5.13 -8.81
N GLU A 77 0.37 4.58 -9.95
CA GLU A 77 0.23 3.16 -10.30
C GLU A 77 0.95 2.22 -9.29
N ASN A 78 1.82 2.78 -8.43
CA ASN A 78 2.72 2.04 -7.55
C ASN A 78 2.33 2.09 -6.06
N VAL A 79 1.04 1.98 -5.72
CA VAL A 79 0.63 1.72 -4.32
C VAL A 79 0.61 0.22 -4.10
N LYS A 80 1.54 -0.28 -3.27
CA LYS A 80 1.69 -1.72 -2.96
C LYS A 80 1.02 -2.05 -1.64
N LEU A 81 0.13 -3.03 -1.65
CA LEU A 81 -0.48 -3.57 -0.43
C LEU A 81 0.34 -4.75 0.09
N ILE A 82 0.80 -4.68 1.35
CA ILE A 82 1.60 -5.73 1.98
C ILE A 82 0.95 -6.16 3.30
N LEU A 83 0.68 -7.45 3.42
CA LEU A 83 0.33 -8.09 4.68
C LEU A 83 1.61 -8.41 5.45
N GLN A 84 1.86 -7.75 6.58
CA GLN A 84 3.15 -7.88 7.26
C GLN A 84 3.28 -9.17 8.06
N ASP A 85 2.16 -9.73 8.52
CA ASP A 85 2.17 -10.90 9.38
C ASP A 85 1.69 -12.12 8.59
N LYS A 86 2.62 -13.05 8.35
CA LYS A 86 2.37 -14.31 7.62
C LYS A 86 1.58 -15.33 8.44
N THR A 87 1.30 -15.05 9.71
CA THR A 87 0.47 -15.91 10.58
C THR A 87 -1.00 -15.53 10.56
N ILE A 88 -1.37 -14.47 9.83
CA ILE A 88 -2.76 -14.05 9.64
C ILE A 88 -3.49 -15.08 8.76
N GLN A 89 -4.57 -15.63 9.30
CA GLN A 89 -5.53 -16.44 8.55
C GLN A 89 -6.71 -15.55 8.15
N LEU A 90 -6.58 -14.82 7.04
CA LEU A 90 -7.72 -14.14 6.43
C LEU A 90 -8.74 -15.20 6.03
N LYS A 91 -9.96 -15.11 6.55
CA LYS A 91 -11.02 -16.07 6.24
C LYS A 91 -11.90 -15.59 5.09
N ASN A 92 -12.00 -14.28 4.90
CA ASN A 92 -12.82 -13.72 3.84
C ASN A 92 -12.15 -13.88 2.47
N GLU A 93 -12.85 -14.56 1.55
CA GLU A 93 -12.38 -14.84 0.19
C GLU A 93 -12.12 -13.58 -0.64
N TYR A 94 -12.85 -12.49 -0.39
CA TYR A 94 -12.68 -11.23 -1.10
C TYR A 94 -11.45 -10.45 -0.60
N LEU A 95 -11.13 -10.53 0.70
CA LEU A 95 -9.83 -10.04 1.18
C LEU A 95 -8.69 -10.84 0.56
N LEU A 96 -8.81 -12.18 0.53
CA LEU A 96 -7.82 -13.04 -0.11
C LEU A 96 -7.59 -12.67 -1.58
N SER A 97 -8.66 -12.42 -2.36
CA SER A 97 -8.53 -12.03 -3.76
C SER A 97 -7.80 -10.69 -3.93
N ILE A 98 -8.09 -9.70 -3.08
CA ILE A 98 -7.37 -8.41 -3.09
C ILE A 98 -5.86 -8.64 -2.89
N PHE A 99 -5.44 -9.47 -1.94
CA PHE A 99 -4.01 -9.74 -1.72
C PHE A 99 -3.37 -10.65 -2.79
N SER A 100 -4.16 -11.48 -3.49
CA SER A 100 -3.67 -12.34 -4.59
C SER A 100 -3.49 -11.58 -5.90
N GLU A 101 -4.38 -10.66 -6.24
CA GLU A 101 -4.28 -9.82 -7.45
C GLU A 101 -3.04 -8.93 -7.39
N GLU A 102 -2.75 -8.35 -6.23
CA GLU A 102 -1.57 -7.50 -5.99
C GLU A 102 -0.25 -8.27 -6.14
N GLN A 103 -0.20 -9.54 -5.73
CA GLN A 103 0.99 -10.41 -5.91
C GLN A 103 1.16 -10.87 -7.37
N SER A 104 0.08 -10.96 -8.13
CA SER A 104 0.09 -11.40 -9.53
C SER A 104 0.67 -10.33 -10.46
N ALA A 105 0.37 -9.05 -10.19
CA ALA A 105 0.92 -7.89 -10.92
C ALA A 105 2.45 -7.76 -10.81
N GLU A 106 3.06 -8.38 -9.79
CA GLU A 106 4.51 -8.35 -9.56
C GLU A 106 5.27 -9.36 -10.44
N SER A 107 4.57 -10.35 -11.02
CA SER A 107 5.17 -11.43 -11.85
C SER A 107 5.09 -11.19 -13.36
N SER A 108 4.32 -10.19 -13.80
CA SER A 108 4.10 -9.88 -15.23
C SER A 108 5.00 -8.75 -15.75
N SER A 109 5.84 -8.14 -14.91
CA SER A 109 6.83 -7.11 -15.26
C SER A 109 8.26 -7.66 -15.43
N VAL A 110 8.41 -9.00 -15.39
CA VAL A 110 9.65 -9.72 -15.73
C VAL A 110 9.34 -10.70 -16.86
N ASN A 111 9.17 -10.20 -18.08
CA ASN A 111 9.40 -10.90 -19.35
C ASN A 111 9.56 -9.89 -20.48
#